data_AF-A0A2N5HY54-F1
#
_entry.id   AF-A0A2N5HY54-F1
#
_cell.length_a   1.000
_cell.length_b   1.000
_cell.length_c   1.000
_cell.angle_alpha   90.00
_cell.angle_beta   90.00
_cell.angle_gamma   90.00
#
_symmetry.space_group_name_H-M   'P 1'
#
loop_
_entity.id
_entity.type
_entity.pdbx_description
1 polymer ?
#
loop_
_entity_poly.entity_id
_entity_poly.type
_entity_poly.pdbx_seq_one_letter_code
_entity_poly.pdbx_strand_id
1 'polypeptide(L)'
;MTVLGPLETEQQIKEHLRDYVAYALTSAKGLYREPQSYGAMRMFDAMERALCLLQELGERDEALEEALTAVRKERWQAMTNPDAFGKAIDDSILKLVDLSMYDDNKT
;
A
#
# COMPACT_ATOMS: atom_id res chain seq x y z
N MET A 1 -8.43 11.50 10.26
CA MET A 1 -9.86 11.32 9.94
C MET A 1 -10.06 11.78 8.51
N THR A 2 -10.05 10.84 7.56
CA THR A 2 -10.36 11.14 6.16
C THR A 2 -11.68 10.45 5.88
N VAL A 3 -12.70 11.25 5.62
CA VAL A 3 -14.03 10.79 5.23
C VAL A 3 -13.87 10.13 3.86
N LEU A 4 -14.16 8.83 3.78
CA LEU A 4 -14.22 8.08 2.52
C LEU A 4 -15.27 8.75 1.62
N GLY A 5 -14.81 9.42 0.56
CA GLY A 5 -15.66 10.08 -0.44
C GLY A 5 -16.51 9.07 -1.22
N PRO A 6 -17.50 9.55 -2.01
CA PRO A 6 -18.28 8.70 -2.91
C PRO A 6 -17.37 7.96 -3.90
N LEU A 7 -17.83 6.80 -4.41
CA LEU A 7 -17.15 6.03 -5.46
C LEU A 7 -16.60 6.99 -6.52
N GLU A 8 -15.28 6.95 -6.72
CA GLU A 8 -14.64 7.87 -7.63
C GLU A 8 -15.03 7.55 -9.07
N THR A 9 -15.15 8.59 -9.89
CA THR A 9 -15.39 8.40 -11.31
C THR A 9 -14.20 7.70 -11.96
N GLU A 10 -14.43 6.97 -13.06
CA GLU A 10 -13.36 6.33 -13.83
C GLU A 10 -12.22 7.30 -14.19
N GLN A 11 -12.55 8.58 -14.42
CA GLN A 11 -11.57 9.62 -14.70
C GLN A 11 -10.69 9.93 -13.47
N GLN A 12 -11.26 10.03 -12.28
CA GLN A 12 -10.52 10.28 -11.04
C GLN A 12 -9.60 9.11 -10.70
N ILE A 13 -10.10 7.87 -10.83
CA ILE A 13 -9.27 6.66 -10.64
C ILE A 13 -8.08 6.65 -11.61
N LYS A 14 -8.30 7.02 -12.88
CA LYS A 14 -7.20 7.13 -13.86
C LYS A 14 -6.19 8.21 -13.49
N GLU A 15 -6.63 9.31 -12.90
CA GLU A 15 -5.73 10.38 -12.41
C GLU A 15 -4.91 9.90 -11.22
N HIS A 16 -5.53 9.30 -10.22
CA HIS A 16 -4.83 8.73 -9.07
C HIS A 16 -3.85 7.61 -9.47
N LEU A 17 -4.22 6.78 -10.45
CA LEU A 17 -3.31 5.76 -10.99
C LEU A 17 -2.09 6.39 -11.68
N ARG A 18 -2.27 7.49 -12.43
CA ARG A 18 -1.14 8.22 -13.03
C ARG A 18 -0.23 8.81 -11.95
N ASP A 19 -0.80 9.37 -10.90
CA ASP A 19 -0.03 9.92 -9.76
C ASP A 19 0.73 8.84 -9.01
N TYR A 20 0.13 7.65 -8.86
CA TYR A 20 0.79 6.47 -8.32
C TYR A 20 1.98 6.04 -9.18
N VAL A 21 1.81 5.95 -10.50
CA VAL A 21 2.90 5.61 -11.43
C VAL A 21 4.01 6.65 -11.37
N ALA A 22 3.69 7.94 -11.36
CA ALA A 22 4.66 9.02 -11.23
C ALA A 22 5.44 8.94 -9.91
N TYR A 23 4.75 8.62 -8.81
CA TYR A 23 5.38 8.37 -7.51
C TYR A 23 6.35 7.18 -7.57
N ALA A 24 5.91 6.03 -8.10
CA ALA A 24 6.73 4.82 -8.18
C ALA A 24 8.01 5.05 -9.01
N LEU A 25 7.90 5.72 -10.16
CA LEU A 25 9.04 6.06 -11.01
C LEU A 25 10.01 7.02 -10.31
N THR A 26 9.49 8.04 -9.61
CA THR A 26 10.32 8.98 -8.85
C THR A 26 11.04 8.28 -7.70
N SER A 27 10.34 7.41 -7.00
CA SER A 27 10.87 6.56 -5.92
C SER A 27 11.97 5.63 -6.43
N ALA A 28 11.76 4.96 -7.56
CA ALA A 28 12.76 4.10 -8.19
C ALA A 28 14.02 4.87 -8.58
N LYS A 29 13.87 6.09 -9.14
CA LYS A 29 15.00 6.99 -9.42
C LYS A 29 15.76 7.39 -8.14
N GLY A 30 15.04 7.61 -7.04
CA GLY A 30 15.60 7.96 -5.73
C GLY A 30 16.56 6.90 -5.18
N LEU A 31 16.34 5.61 -5.49
CA LEU A 31 17.20 4.51 -5.04
C LEU A 31 18.66 4.63 -5.48
N TYR A 32 18.95 5.34 -6.58
CA TYR A 32 20.30 5.54 -7.08
C TYR A 32 21.05 6.68 -6.40
N ARG A 33 20.35 7.59 -5.72
CA ARG A 33 20.89 8.89 -5.25
C ARG A 33 20.75 9.13 -3.76
N GLU A 34 20.06 8.27 -3.04
CA GLU A 34 19.66 8.49 -1.66
C GLU A 34 20.06 7.32 -0.75
N PRO A 35 20.04 7.50 0.59
CA PRO A 35 20.30 6.43 1.53
C PRO A 35 19.44 5.18 1.29
N GLN A 36 20.07 4.01 1.37
CA GLN A 36 19.40 2.72 1.12
C GLN A 36 18.17 2.49 2.02
N SER A 37 18.18 3.00 3.26
CA SER A 37 17.06 2.92 4.19
C SER A 37 15.78 3.60 3.68
N TYR A 38 15.87 4.52 2.73
CA TYR A 38 14.71 5.19 2.15
C TYR A 38 13.95 4.32 1.14
N GLY A 39 14.58 3.26 0.62
CA GLY A 39 13.92 2.31 -0.29
C GLY A 39 12.76 1.59 0.37
N ALA A 40 12.99 1.09 1.59
CA ALA A 40 11.99 0.47 2.44
C ALA A 40 10.77 1.38 2.67
N MET A 41 10.98 2.64 3.05
CA MET A 41 9.90 3.60 3.27
C MET A 41 9.08 3.89 2.02
N ARG A 42 9.74 4.04 0.87
CA ARG A 42 9.06 4.27 -0.42
C ARG A 42 8.20 3.09 -0.85
N MET A 43 8.64 1.88 -0.54
CA MET A 43 7.84 0.69 -0.81
C MET A 43 6.55 0.71 0.02
N PHE A 44 6.61 1.11 1.29
CA PHE A 44 5.43 1.25 2.14
C PHE A 44 4.44 2.29 1.62
N ASP A 45 4.94 3.48 1.28
CA ASP A 45 4.12 4.53 0.69
C ASP A 45 3.50 4.10 -0.66
N ALA A 46 4.23 3.31 -1.47
CA ALA A 46 3.71 2.74 -2.70
C ALA A 46 2.60 1.72 -2.43
N MET A 47 2.80 0.82 -1.46
CA MET A 47 1.79 -0.17 -1.06
C MET A 47 0.54 0.51 -0.50
N GLU A 48 0.70 1.50 0.38
CA GLU A 48 -0.42 2.28 0.93
C GLU A 48 -1.25 2.93 -0.18
N ARG A 49 -0.60 3.58 -1.14
CA ARG A 49 -1.28 4.19 -2.29
C ARG A 49 -2.02 3.17 -3.16
N ALA A 50 -1.44 1.99 -3.38
CA ALA A 50 -2.09 0.93 -4.13
C ALA A 50 -3.34 0.38 -3.40
N LEU A 51 -3.27 0.21 -2.08
CA LEU A 51 -4.42 -0.23 -1.28
C LEU A 51 -5.54 0.84 -1.27
N CYS A 52 -5.21 2.13 -1.23
CA CYS A 52 -6.20 3.20 -1.35
C CYS A 52 -6.89 3.20 -2.73
N LEU A 53 -6.14 3.02 -3.82
CA LEU A 53 -6.70 2.88 -5.17
C LEU A 53 -7.69 1.71 -5.27
N LEU A 54 -7.42 0.59 -4.59
CA LEU A 54 -8.33 -0.55 -4.52
C LEU A 54 -9.62 -0.19 -3.76
N GLN A 55 -9.53 0.56 -2.66
CA GLN A 55 -10.71 1.04 -1.94
C GLN A 55 -11.57 2.01 -2.78
N GLU A 56 -10.93 2.86 -3.58
CA GLU A 56 -11.60 3.82 -4.47
C GLU A 56 -12.43 3.12 -5.57
N LEU A 57 -12.06 1.90 -5.95
CA LEU A 57 -12.80 1.05 -6.90
C LEU A 57 -14.09 0.44 -6.31
N GLY A 58 -14.37 0.66 -5.03
CA GLY A 58 -15.60 0.21 -4.36
C GLY A 58 -15.47 -1.11 -3.59
N GLU A 59 -14.27 -1.70 -3.57
CA GLU A 59 -13.91 -2.82 -2.70
C GLU A 59 -13.70 -2.28 -1.27
N ARG A 60 -14.79 -2.00 -0.54
CA ARG A 60 -14.71 -1.87 0.94
C ARG A 60 -14.62 -3.27 1.52
N ASP A 61 -13.45 -3.85 1.39
CA ASP A 61 -13.08 -5.10 2.01
C ASP A 61 -12.45 -4.80 3.39
N GLU A 62 -13.04 -5.38 4.44
CA GLU A 62 -12.54 -5.26 5.82
C GLU A 62 -11.09 -5.73 5.90
N ALA A 63 -10.71 -6.76 5.16
CA ALA A 63 -9.36 -7.25 5.14
C ALA A 63 -8.41 -6.32 4.35
N LEU A 64 -8.89 -5.54 3.38
CA LEU A 64 -8.10 -4.47 2.74
C LEU A 64 -7.83 -3.32 3.74
N GLU A 65 -8.81 -3.00 4.58
CA GLU A 65 -8.66 -2.01 5.65
C GLU A 65 -7.70 -2.50 6.76
N GLU A 66 -7.72 -3.80 7.08
CA GLU A 66 -6.75 -4.42 7.98
C GLU A 66 -5.32 -4.42 7.41
N ALA A 67 -5.16 -4.71 6.12
CA ALA A 67 -3.87 -4.66 5.44
C ALA A 67 -3.31 -3.23 5.44
N LEU A 68 -4.15 -2.23 5.14
CA LEU A 68 -3.78 -0.81 5.19
C LEU A 68 -3.34 -0.38 6.60
N THR A 69 -4.05 -0.84 7.62
CA THR A 69 -3.73 -0.55 9.03
C THR A 69 -2.40 -1.16 9.45
N ALA A 70 -2.12 -2.41 9.02
CA ALA A 70 -0.85 -3.07 9.27
C ALA A 70 0.31 -2.30 8.62
N VAL A 71 0.19 -1.96 7.33
CA VAL A 71 1.20 -1.20 6.59
C VAL A 71 1.51 0.15 7.27
N ARG A 72 0.48 0.89 7.68
CA ARG A 72 0.65 2.18 8.37
C ARG A 72 1.34 2.06 9.73
N LYS A 73 0.96 1.04 10.52
CA LYS A 73 1.50 0.82 11.85
C LYS A 73 3.00 0.54 11.81
N GLU A 74 3.48 -0.13 10.77
CA GLU A 74 4.85 -0.63 10.71
C GLU A 74 5.81 0.31 9.97
N ARG A 75 5.29 1.35 9.31
CA ARG A 75 6.05 2.35 8.54
C ARG A 75 7.21 2.99 9.31
N TRP A 76 7.07 3.24 10.61
CA TRP A 76 8.13 3.86 11.42
C TRP A 76 9.26 2.89 11.77
N GLN A 77 9.00 1.59 11.78
CA GLN A 77 10.01 0.56 12.09
C GLN A 77 11.09 0.48 11.01
N ALA A 78 10.76 0.88 9.77
CA ALA A 78 11.70 0.96 8.65
C ALA A 78 12.97 1.78 8.95
N MET A 79 12.84 2.77 9.84
CA MET A 79 13.93 3.69 10.18
C MET A 79 14.65 3.30 11.48
N THR A 80 14.01 2.53 12.36
CA THR A 80 14.49 2.30 13.74
C THR A 80 14.84 0.85 14.04
N ASN A 81 14.22 -0.12 13.36
CA ASN A 81 14.44 -1.55 13.59
C ASN A 81 14.22 -2.37 12.28
N PRO A 82 15.28 -2.59 11.49
CA PRO A 82 15.21 -3.34 10.23
C PRO A 82 14.67 -4.78 10.35
N ASP A 83 14.96 -5.47 11.45
CA ASP A 83 14.52 -6.87 11.64
C ASP A 83 13.01 -6.93 11.92
N ALA A 84 12.54 -6.05 12.82
CA ALA A 84 11.10 -5.97 13.11
C ALA A 84 10.32 -5.41 11.92
N PHE A 85 10.96 -4.56 11.11
CA PHE A 85 10.44 -4.13 9.82
C PHE A 85 10.29 -5.28 8.80
N GLY A 86 11.27 -6.18 8.71
CA GLY A 86 11.16 -7.39 7.87
C GLY A 86 9.97 -8.25 8.28
N LYS A 87 9.79 -8.49 9.59
CA LYS A 87 8.65 -9.26 10.10
C LYS A 87 7.30 -8.61 9.80
N ALA A 88 7.22 -7.29 9.90
CA ALA A 88 6.01 -6.56 9.55
C ALA A 88 5.59 -6.70 8.07
N ILE A 89 6.58 -6.80 7.18
CA ILE A 89 6.34 -7.08 5.76
C ILE A 89 5.75 -8.48 5.61
N ASP A 90 6.36 -9.48 6.25
CA ASP A 90 5.87 -10.86 6.19
C ASP A 90 4.40 -10.97 6.66
N ASP A 91 4.06 -10.33 7.78
CA ASP A 91 2.68 -10.31 8.30
C ASP A 91 1.71 -9.63 7.32
N SER A 92 2.14 -8.56 6.65
CA SER A 92 1.32 -7.84 5.66
C SER A 92 1.12 -8.68 4.39
N ILE A 93 2.16 -9.40 3.94
CA ILE A 93 2.08 -10.31 2.79
C ILE A 93 1.06 -11.41 3.07
N LEU A 94 1.12 -12.05 4.25
CA LEU A 94 0.19 -13.12 4.61
C LEU A 94 -1.26 -12.65 4.56
N LYS A 95 -1.56 -11.47 5.10
CA LYS A 95 -2.91 -10.87 5.05
C LYS A 95 -3.41 -10.61 3.64
N LEU A 96 -2.53 -10.14 2.74
CA LEU A 96 -2.88 -9.91 1.34
C LEU A 96 -3.09 -11.23 0.56
N VAL A 97 -2.33 -12.27 0.89
CA VAL A 97 -2.54 -13.60 0.32
C VAL A 97 -3.89 -14.14 0.79
N ASP A 98 -4.22 -14.04 2.08
CA ASP A 98 -5.52 -14.47 2.62
C ASP A 98 -6.70 -13.77 1.93
N LEU A 99 -6.57 -12.46 1.68
CA LEU A 99 -7.52 -11.68 0.86
C LEU A 99 -7.73 -12.30 -0.53
N SER A 100 -6.64 -12.54 -1.27
CA SER A 100 -6.74 -13.10 -2.62
C SER A 100 -7.35 -14.51 -2.66
N MET A 101 -7.12 -15.31 -1.62
CA MET A 101 -7.68 -16.66 -1.48
C MET A 101 -9.15 -16.65 -1.01
N TYR A 102 -9.61 -15.57 -0.38
CA TYR A 102 -11.01 -15.39 0.03
C TYR A 102 -11.90 -15.14 -1.18
N ASP A 103 -11.45 -14.33 -2.15
CA ASP A 103 -12.17 -14.06 -3.39
C ASP A 103 -12.32 -15.31 -4.29
N ASP A 104 -11.28 -16.16 -4.35
CA ASP A 104 -11.31 -17.41 -5.13
C ASP A 104 -12.38 -18.41 -4.62
N ASN A 105 -12.77 -18.36 -3.34
CA ASN A 105 -13.78 -19.25 -2.75
C ASN A 105 -15.24 -18.79 -2.95
N LYS A 106 -15.47 -17.66 -3.64
CA LYS A 106 -16.80 -17.07 -3.85
C LYS A 106 -17.32 -17.20 -5.29
N THR A 107 -16.57 -17.87 -6.18
CA THR A 107 -16.94 -18.13 -7.58
C THR A 107 -17.44 -19.56 -7.77
#